data_AF-A0A2J8XL45-F1
#
_entry.id   AF-A0A2J8XL45-F1
#
_cell.length_a   1.000
_cell.length_b   1.000
_cell.length_c   1.000
_cell.angle_alpha   90.00
_cell.angle_beta   90.00
_cell.angle_gamma   90.00
#
_symmetry.space_group_name_H-M   'P 1'
#
loop_
_entity.id
_entity.type
_entity.pdbx_description
1 polymer ?
#
loop_
_entity_poly.entity_id
_entity_poly.type
_entity_poly.pdbx_seq_one_letter_code
_entity_poly.pdbx_strand_id
1 'polypeptide(L)'
;MTDTVFSNSSNRWMYPSDRPLQSNDKGQLQAGWSIDPSGQPDRQRKQEELTDEEKEIINRVIARAEKMEEMEQERIGRLVDRLENMRKNVAGDGVNRCILCGEQLGMLGSACVVCEDCKKNVCTKCGVETNNRLHSVWLCKICIEQREVWKRSGAWFFKGFPKQVLPQPMPIKKTKPQQPV
;
A
#
# COMPACT_ATOMS: atom_id res chain seq x y z
N MET A 1 45.66 -35.48 13.00
CA MET A 1 46.15 -34.38 13.86
C MET A 1 46.23 -33.13 13.01
N THR A 2 45.23 -32.26 13.14
CA THR A 2 45.31 -30.79 13.12
C THR A 2 43.90 -30.23 13.36
N ASP A 3 43.66 -29.82 14.60
CA ASP A 3 42.54 -28.99 15.02
C ASP A 3 42.75 -27.54 14.57
N THR A 4 41.69 -26.81 14.20
CA THR A 4 41.56 -25.36 14.47
C THR A 4 40.08 -24.93 14.48
N VAL A 5 39.52 -24.89 15.70
CA VAL A 5 38.48 -23.99 16.27
C VAL A 5 37.52 -23.21 15.34
N PHE A 6 36.24 -23.59 15.37
CA PHE A 6 35.12 -22.66 15.17
C PHE A 6 34.63 -22.17 16.55
N SER A 7 34.87 -20.91 16.88
CA SER A 7 34.19 -20.27 18.02
C SER A 7 32.78 -19.83 17.61
N ASN A 8 31.82 -20.52 18.21
CA ASN A 8 30.39 -20.25 18.20
C ASN A 8 30.08 -18.95 18.97
N SER A 9 29.61 -17.91 18.28
CA SER A 9 28.98 -16.74 18.92
C SER A 9 27.52 -16.70 18.49
N SER A 10 26.67 -17.31 19.32
CA SER A 10 25.23 -17.38 19.13
C SER A 10 24.58 -16.05 19.54
N ASN A 11 24.33 -15.17 18.57
CA ASN A 11 23.47 -14.00 18.80
C ASN A 11 22.00 -14.40 18.58
N ARG A 12 21.41 -15.00 19.62
CA ARG A 12 19.99 -15.38 19.66
C ARG A 12 19.13 -14.13 19.83
N TRP A 13 18.59 -13.64 18.72
CA TRP A 13 17.50 -12.65 18.74
C TRP A 13 16.27 -13.26 19.42
N MET A 14 15.80 -12.63 20.50
CA MET A 14 14.60 -13.04 21.25
C MET A 14 13.51 -11.99 21.08
N TYR A 15 12.28 -12.44 20.84
CA TYR A 15 11.10 -11.59 20.69
C TYR A 15 10.58 -11.18 22.08
N PRO A 16 10.24 -9.90 22.34
CA PRO A 16 9.73 -9.49 23.63
C PRO A 16 8.24 -9.83 23.72
N SER A 17 7.91 -10.89 24.47
CA SER A 17 6.56 -11.11 24.95
C SER A 17 6.56 -11.44 26.44
N ASP A 18 5.65 -10.74 27.12
CA ASP A 18 4.96 -11.08 28.37
C ASP A 18 5.68 -10.82 29.70
N ARG A 19 5.59 -9.57 30.19
CA ARG A 19 5.53 -9.31 31.63
C ARG A 19 4.21 -8.61 31.99
N PRO A 20 3.50 -9.07 33.03
CA PRO A 20 2.21 -8.52 33.41
C PRO A 20 2.37 -7.08 33.92
N LEU A 21 1.43 -6.23 33.49
CA LEU A 21 1.28 -4.84 33.91
C LEU A 21 1.11 -4.79 35.44
N GLN A 22 2.11 -4.22 36.13
CA GLN A 22 1.89 -3.55 37.40
C GLN A 22 2.21 -2.07 37.21
N SER A 23 1.17 -1.28 37.45
CA SER A 23 1.11 0.17 37.46
C SER A 23 2.12 0.78 38.43
N ASN A 24 2.86 1.80 37.98
CA ASN A 24 2.92 3.10 38.66
C ASN A 24 3.62 4.17 37.79
N ASP A 25 2.83 5.19 37.48
CA ASP A 25 3.15 6.61 37.36
C ASP A 25 4.61 7.08 37.18
N LYS A 26 4.88 7.55 35.94
CA LYS A 26 5.36 8.90 35.57
C LYS A 26 6.38 8.85 34.43
N GLY A 27 5.97 9.45 33.31
CA GLY A 27 6.88 10.10 32.37
C GLY A 27 7.57 9.20 31.36
N GLN A 28 7.41 9.58 30.08
CA GLN A 28 8.31 9.26 28.97
C GLN A 28 8.18 7.85 28.38
N LEU A 29 7.19 7.70 27.49
CA LEU A 29 7.20 6.65 26.47
C LEU A 29 8.35 6.92 25.49
N GLN A 30 9.54 6.42 25.81
CA GLN A 30 10.63 6.32 24.84
C GLN A 30 10.49 4.96 24.14
N ALA A 31 10.30 5.03 22.83
CA ALA A 31 10.04 3.90 21.95
C ALA A 31 11.02 2.75 22.16
N GLY A 32 10.47 1.54 22.30
CA GLY A 32 11.21 0.29 22.34
C GLY A 32 11.94 0.03 21.02
N TRP A 33 13.23 0.35 21.00
CA TRP A 33 14.22 -0.25 20.11
C TRP A 33 15.15 -1.07 20.99
N SER A 34 15.61 -2.23 20.50
CA SER A 34 16.50 -3.13 21.23
C SER A 34 17.70 -2.37 21.79
N ILE A 35 17.78 -2.27 23.12
CA ILE A 35 18.94 -1.76 23.83
C ILE A 35 19.90 -2.94 23.99
N ASP A 36 21.06 -2.86 23.35
CA ASP A 36 22.17 -3.80 23.58
C ASP A 36 22.62 -3.65 25.06
N PRO A 37 22.71 -4.75 25.85
CA PRO A 37 23.14 -4.67 27.25
C PRO A 37 24.60 -4.25 27.41
N SER A 38 25.39 -4.27 26.34
CA SER A 38 26.76 -3.76 26.36
C SER A 38 26.75 -2.25 26.17
N GLY A 39 27.00 -1.51 27.24
CA GLY A 39 27.05 -0.04 27.25
C GLY A 39 28.14 0.57 26.39
N GLN A 40 28.08 0.37 25.07
CA GLN A 40 28.83 1.13 24.09
C GLN A 40 28.14 2.49 23.92
N PRO A 41 28.87 3.61 24.05
CA PRO A 41 28.29 4.92 23.81
C PRO A 41 27.81 4.99 22.37
N ASP A 42 26.69 5.70 22.17
CA ASP A 42 26.01 6.11 20.93
C ASP A 42 26.91 6.67 19.79
N ARG A 43 28.22 6.69 19.97
CA ARG A 43 29.24 7.08 18.99
C ARG A 43 29.41 6.09 17.85
N GLN A 44 29.07 4.80 18.01
CA GLN A 44 29.42 3.79 17.00
C GLN A 44 28.38 3.61 15.89
N ARG A 45 27.15 4.14 16.04
CA ARG A 45 26.19 4.32 14.92
C ARG A 45 26.46 5.58 14.10
N LYS A 46 27.37 6.44 14.57
CA LYS A 46 27.72 7.70 13.92
C LYS A 46 28.73 7.39 12.81
N GLN A 47 28.22 7.32 11.57
CA GLN A 47 28.99 7.29 10.32
C GLN A 47 29.78 6.00 10.04
N GLU A 48 29.09 4.91 9.69
CA GLU A 48 29.59 4.15 8.54
C GLU A 48 29.29 5.02 7.31
N GLU A 49 30.26 5.83 6.90
CA GLU A 49 30.14 6.58 5.64
C GLU A 49 30.17 5.59 4.50
N LEU A 50 29.04 5.49 3.79
CA LEU A 50 28.95 4.69 2.58
C LEU A 50 30.07 5.09 1.62
N THR A 51 30.78 4.10 1.09
CA THR A 51 31.74 4.34 0.02
C THR A 51 31.00 4.83 -1.22
N ASP A 52 31.74 5.44 -2.14
CA ASP A 52 31.14 5.94 -3.37
C ASP A 52 30.62 4.80 -4.27
N GLU A 53 31.22 3.61 -4.18
CA GLU A 53 30.73 2.39 -4.81
C GLU A 53 29.42 1.90 -4.17
N GLU A 54 29.31 1.90 -2.84
CA GLU A 54 28.07 1.51 -2.14
C GLU A 54 26.93 2.47 -2.45
N LYS A 55 27.21 3.78 -2.48
CA LYS A 55 26.23 4.79 -2.91
C LYS A 55 25.79 4.55 -4.35
N GLU A 56 26.71 4.16 -5.24
CA GLU A 56 26.37 3.84 -6.62
C GLU A 56 25.40 2.65 -6.69
N ILE A 57 25.66 1.59 -5.92
CA ILE A 57 24.77 0.41 -5.85
C ILE A 57 23.39 0.81 -5.34
N ILE A 58 23.31 1.61 -4.27
CA ILE A 58 22.04 2.09 -3.70
C ILE A 58 21.30 2.97 -4.69
N ASN A 59 21.99 3.91 -5.36
CA ASN A 59 21.40 4.78 -6.37
C ASN A 59 20.81 3.98 -7.55
N ARG A 60 21.47 2.89 -7.97
CA ARG A 60 20.93 1.98 -9.00
C ARG A 60 19.66 1.26 -8.53
N VAL A 61 19.53 0.96 -7.23
CA VAL A 61 18.30 0.39 -6.66
C VAL A 61 17.19 1.45 -6.63
N ILE A 62 17.49 2.65 -6.13
CA ILE A 62 16.54 3.77 -6.10
C ILE A 62 16.00 4.06 -7.50
N ALA A 63 16.87 4.20 -8.50
CA ALA A 63 16.46 4.47 -9.88
C ALA A 63 15.53 3.39 -10.47
N ARG A 64 15.77 2.11 -10.13
CA ARG A 64 14.88 1.01 -10.55
C ARG A 64 13.54 1.06 -9.83
N ALA A 65 13.54 1.40 -8.54
CA ALA A 65 12.33 1.55 -7.76
C ALA A 65 11.48 2.75 -8.24
N GLU A 66 12.11 3.90 -8.52
CA GLU A 66 11.44 5.08 -9.08
C GLU A 66 10.77 4.77 -10.43
N LYS A 67 11.49 4.10 -11.32
CA LYS A 67 10.92 3.67 -12.61
C LYS A 67 9.74 2.71 -12.44
N MET A 68 9.82 1.80 -11.47
CA MET A 68 8.73 0.87 -11.17
C MET A 68 7.49 1.61 -10.62
N GLU A 69 7.70 2.58 -9.74
CA GLU A 69 6.64 3.42 -9.18
C GLU A 69 5.96 4.26 -10.27
N GLU A 70 6.72 4.87 -11.19
CA GLU A 70 6.15 5.64 -12.31
C GLU A 70 5.21 4.78 -13.18
N MET A 71 5.65 3.59 -13.58
CA MET A 71 4.81 2.66 -14.34
C MET A 71 3.55 2.22 -13.57
N GLU A 72 3.66 2.07 -12.25
CA GLU A 72 2.54 1.72 -11.39
C GLU A 72 1.54 2.88 -11.27
N GLN A 73 2.02 4.12 -11.13
CA GLN A 73 1.17 5.31 -11.11
C GLN A 73 0.38 5.46 -12.41
N GLU A 74 0.99 5.23 -13.58
CA GLU A 74 0.26 5.23 -14.84
C GLU A 74 -0.79 4.11 -14.92
N ARG A 75 -0.44 2.91 -14.42
CA ARG A 75 -1.35 1.76 -14.42
C ARG A 75 -2.57 2.03 -13.53
N ILE A 76 -2.36 2.58 -12.35
CA ILE A 76 -3.44 3.00 -11.43
C ILE A 76 -4.24 4.14 -12.06
N GLY A 77 -3.58 5.10 -12.70
CA GLY A 77 -4.23 6.20 -13.43
C GLY A 77 -5.26 5.69 -14.43
N ARG A 78 -4.89 4.72 -15.28
CA ARG A 78 -5.82 4.10 -16.25
C ARG A 78 -7.03 3.43 -15.59
N LEU A 79 -6.87 2.83 -14.41
CA LEU A 79 -7.98 2.24 -13.65
C LEU A 79 -8.94 3.30 -13.10
N VAL A 80 -8.38 4.37 -12.54
CA VAL A 80 -9.16 5.49 -12.01
C VAL A 80 -9.90 6.22 -13.13
N ASP A 81 -9.23 6.49 -14.25
CA ASP A 81 -9.83 7.16 -15.41
C ASP A 81 -11.03 6.39 -15.97
N ARG A 82 -10.91 5.06 -16.07
CA ARG A 82 -12.01 4.20 -16.48
C ARG A 82 -13.20 4.31 -15.52
N LEU A 83 -12.93 4.28 -14.22
CA LEU A 83 -13.97 4.40 -13.19
C LEU A 83 -14.65 5.78 -13.24
N GLU A 84 -13.88 6.85 -13.38
CA GLU A 84 -14.42 8.21 -13.54
C GLU A 84 -15.24 8.36 -14.81
N ASN A 85 -14.83 7.73 -15.91
CA ASN A 85 -15.63 7.68 -17.12
C ASN A 85 -16.98 6.97 -16.89
N MET A 86 -17.02 5.89 -16.11
CA MET A 86 -18.30 5.26 -15.73
C MET A 86 -19.18 6.19 -14.90
N ARG A 87 -18.59 6.97 -13.98
CA ARG A 87 -19.31 7.96 -13.15
C ARG A 87 -19.91 9.10 -13.97
N LYS A 88 -19.19 9.58 -15.00
CA LYS A 88 -19.68 10.65 -15.89
C LYS A 88 -20.88 10.21 -16.74
N ASN A 89 -21.02 8.92 -17.02
CA ASN A 89 -22.09 8.37 -17.86
C ASN A 89 -23.34 7.92 -17.06
N VAL A 90 -23.48 8.37 -15.82
CA VAL A 90 -24.65 8.12 -14.96
C VAL A 90 -25.84 8.93 -15.47
N ALA A 91 -26.98 8.27 -15.72
CA ALA A 91 -28.18 8.91 -16.27
C ALA A 91 -29.38 9.01 -15.31
N GLY A 92 -29.37 8.27 -14.19
CA GLY A 92 -30.49 8.19 -13.27
C GLY A 92 -30.34 8.98 -11.97
N ASP A 93 -31.41 9.05 -11.19
CA ASP A 93 -31.43 9.65 -9.85
C ASP A 93 -31.12 8.62 -8.75
N GLY A 94 -31.36 7.33 -9.01
CA GLY A 94 -31.23 6.28 -8.01
C GLY A 94 -32.38 6.26 -7.00
N VAL A 95 -33.51 6.91 -7.32
CA VAL A 95 -34.73 6.93 -6.50
C VAL A 95 -35.84 6.19 -7.25
N ASN A 96 -36.44 6.81 -8.26
CA ASN A 96 -37.49 6.20 -9.08
C ASN A 96 -36.95 5.69 -10.41
N ARG A 97 -35.73 6.08 -10.78
CA ARG A 97 -35.03 5.63 -11.98
C ARG A 97 -33.70 4.98 -11.59
N CYS A 98 -33.31 3.93 -12.31
CA CYS A 98 -32.04 3.25 -12.12
C CYS A 98 -30.89 4.24 -12.18
N ILE A 99 -30.05 4.29 -11.14
CA ILE A 99 -28.94 5.24 -11.07
C ILE A 99 -28.05 5.20 -12.32
N LEU A 100 -27.82 4.03 -12.92
CA LEU A 100 -26.91 3.91 -14.07
C LEU A 100 -27.60 4.27 -15.39
N CYS A 101 -28.63 3.52 -15.80
CA CYS A 101 -29.24 3.66 -17.12
C CYS A 101 -30.40 4.65 -17.20
N GLY A 102 -30.92 5.15 -16.07
CA GLY A 102 -32.07 6.06 -16.05
C GLY A 102 -33.43 5.41 -16.33
N GLU A 103 -33.50 4.09 -16.48
CA GLU A 103 -34.76 3.36 -16.70
C GLU A 103 -35.67 3.45 -15.46
N GLN A 104 -36.98 3.58 -15.68
CA GLN A 104 -37.98 3.63 -14.61
C GLN A 104 -37.99 2.32 -13.81
N LEU A 105 -38.11 2.43 -12.48
CA LEU A 105 -38.15 1.31 -11.55
C LEU A 105 -39.55 1.18 -10.92
N GLY A 106 -39.92 -0.04 -10.54
CA GLY A 106 -41.19 -0.32 -9.84
C GLY A 106 -42.21 -1.04 -10.71
N MET A 107 -43.50 -0.88 -10.41
CA MET A 107 -44.59 -1.70 -10.97
C MET A 107 -44.71 -1.66 -12.50
N LEU A 108 -44.43 -0.49 -13.11
CA LEU A 108 -44.47 -0.29 -14.56
C LEU A 108 -43.08 -0.32 -15.19
N GLY A 109 -42.05 -0.63 -14.39
CA GLY A 109 -40.65 -0.53 -14.77
C GLY A 109 -39.88 -1.82 -14.52
N SER A 110 -38.55 -1.70 -14.60
CA SER A 110 -37.66 -2.82 -14.30
C SER A 110 -37.66 -3.14 -12.81
N ALA A 111 -37.42 -4.42 -12.48
CA ALA A 111 -37.15 -4.86 -11.12
C ALA A 111 -35.97 -4.09 -10.52
N CYS A 112 -36.10 -3.70 -9.26
CA CYS A 112 -35.17 -2.83 -8.56
C CYS A 112 -34.51 -3.55 -7.40
N VAL A 113 -33.22 -3.27 -7.20
CA VAL A 113 -32.44 -3.65 -6.02
C VAL A 113 -31.68 -2.43 -5.49
N VAL A 114 -31.29 -2.47 -4.23
CA VAL A 114 -30.51 -1.39 -3.60
C VAL A 114 -29.03 -1.74 -3.62
N CYS A 115 -28.19 -0.82 -4.09
CA CYS A 115 -26.75 -0.98 -4.00
C CYS A 115 -26.27 -0.85 -2.55
N GLU A 116 -25.50 -1.83 -2.07
CA GLU A 116 -24.99 -1.85 -0.69
C GLU A 116 -24.03 -0.69 -0.41
N ASP A 117 -23.25 -0.25 -1.38
CA ASP A 117 -22.22 0.78 -1.15
C ASP A 117 -22.78 2.21 -1.24
N CYS A 118 -23.53 2.53 -2.29
CA CYS A 118 -24.00 3.89 -2.53
C CYS A 118 -25.46 4.13 -2.11
N LYS A 119 -26.17 3.09 -1.64
CA LYS A 119 -27.56 3.13 -1.17
C LYS A 119 -28.57 3.68 -2.19
N LYS A 120 -28.24 3.60 -3.49
CA LYS A 120 -29.11 4.00 -4.60
C LYS A 120 -29.78 2.80 -5.26
N ASN A 121 -30.96 3.05 -5.82
CA ASN A 121 -31.74 2.08 -6.56
C ASN A 121 -31.14 1.80 -7.95
N VAL A 122 -31.03 0.52 -8.30
CA VAL A 122 -30.45 0.04 -9.57
C VAL A 122 -31.31 -1.08 -10.13
N CYS A 123 -31.49 -1.11 -11.45
CA CYS A 123 -32.17 -2.24 -12.10
C CYS A 123 -31.29 -3.49 -12.09
N THR A 124 -31.88 -4.68 -12.16
CA THR A 124 -31.12 -5.95 -12.14
C THR A 124 -30.11 -6.11 -13.29
N LYS A 125 -30.28 -5.38 -14.41
CA LYS A 125 -29.30 -5.33 -15.52
C LYS A 125 -28.05 -4.51 -15.21
N CYS A 126 -28.19 -3.53 -14.32
CA CYS A 126 -27.15 -2.58 -13.92
C CYS A 126 -26.56 -2.90 -12.54
N GLY A 127 -27.21 -3.80 -11.80
CA GLY A 127 -26.71 -4.40 -10.57
C GLY A 127 -25.97 -5.71 -10.82
N VAL A 128 -25.14 -6.09 -9.85
CA VAL A 128 -24.48 -7.40 -9.76
C VAL A 128 -24.73 -7.93 -8.37
N GLU A 129 -25.24 -9.15 -8.26
CA GLU A 129 -25.32 -9.85 -6.99
C GLU A 129 -23.95 -10.45 -6.65
N THR A 130 -23.46 -10.14 -5.46
CA THR A 130 -22.22 -10.68 -4.91
C THR A 130 -22.55 -11.54 -3.70
N ASN A 131 -22.14 -12.80 -3.73
CA ASN A 131 -22.38 -13.72 -2.63
C ASN A 131 -21.18 -13.66 -1.68
N ASN A 132 -21.39 -13.24 -0.44
CA ASN A 132 -20.46 -13.49 0.64
C ASN A 132 -20.98 -14.66 1.47
N ARG A 133 -20.09 -15.44 2.11
CA ARG A 133 -20.41 -16.70 2.83
C ARG A 133 -21.55 -16.58 3.86
N LEU A 134 -21.90 -15.36 4.28
CA LEU A 134 -22.94 -15.06 5.26
C LEU A 134 -24.22 -14.49 4.61
N HIS A 135 -24.11 -13.62 3.60
CA HIS A 135 -25.26 -12.95 2.96
C HIS A 135 -24.93 -12.58 1.50
N SER A 136 -25.92 -12.64 0.60
CA SER A 136 -25.80 -12.04 -0.74
C SER A 136 -26.11 -10.54 -0.67
N VAL A 137 -25.29 -9.74 -1.36
CA VAL A 137 -25.43 -8.28 -1.43
C VAL A 137 -25.37 -7.81 -2.87
N TRP A 138 -26.15 -6.78 -3.21
CA TRP A 138 -26.18 -6.19 -4.54
C TRP A 138 -25.31 -4.95 -4.63
N LEU A 139 -24.59 -4.81 -5.75
CA LEU A 139 -23.79 -3.64 -6.06
C LEU A 139 -24.13 -3.11 -7.45
N CYS A 140 -24.16 -1.79 -7.63
CA CYS A 140 -24.19 -1.25 -8.98
C CYS A 140 -22.83 -1.47 -9.67
N LYS A 141 -22.82 -1.50 -11.02
CA LYS A 141 -21.59 -1.68 -11.81
C LYS A 141 -20.47 -0.68 -11.48
N ILE A 142 -20.80 0.54 -11.03
CA ILE A 142 -19.80 1.52 -10.60
C ILE A 142 -19.17 1.13 -9.26
N CYS A 143 -19.97 0.70 -8.28
CA CYS A 143 -19.46 0.35 -6.95
C CYS A 143 -18.61 -0.93 -6.99
N ILE A 144 -19.01 -1.93 -7.78
CA ILE A 144 -18.16 -3.13 -7.96
C ILE A 144 -16.83 -2.78 -8.66
N GLU A 145 -16.84 -1.95 -9.72
CA GLU A 145 -15.58 -1.49 -10.33
C GLU A 145 -14.75 -0.68 -9.34
N GLN A 146 -15.37 0.17 -8.51
CA GLN A 146 -14.66 0.90 -7.45
C GLN A 146 -13.95 -0.05 -6.48
N ARG A 147 -14.60 -1.13 -6.04
CA ARG A 147 -13.98 -2.16 -5.19
C ARG A 147 -12.81 -2.85 -5.92
N GLU A 148 -12.95 -3.15 -7.21
CA GLU A 148 -11.86 -3.72 -8.00
C GLU A 148 -10.68 -2.76 -8.13
N VAL A 149 -10.92 -1.47 -8.36
CA VAL A 149 -9.86 -0.44 -8.37
C VAL A 149 -9.14 -0.42 -7.02
N TRP A 150 -9.86 -0.46 -5.90
CA TRP A 150 -9.26 -0.48 -4.56
C TRP A 150 -8.38 -1.71 -4.33
N LYS A 151 -8.83 -2.90 -4.75
CA LYS A 151 -8.04 -4.14 -4.65
C LYS A 151 -6.81 -4.10 -5.54
N ARG A 152 -6.98 -3.77 -6.81
CA ARG A 152 -5.92 -3.82 -7.84
C ARG A 152 -4.86 -2.75 -7.68
N SER A 153 -5.16 -1.64 -7.01
CA SER A 153 -4.20 -0.55 -6.75
C SER A 153 -3.54 -0.64 -5.37
N GLY A 154 -3.96 -1.58 -4.52
CA GLY A 154 -3.50 -1.62 -3.13
C GLY A 154 -4.09 -0.54 -2.23
N ALA A 155 -4.99 0.32 -2.72
CA ALA A 155 -5.60 1.38 -1.92
C ALA A 155 -6.37 0.87 -0.70
N TRP A 156 -6.85 -0.39 -0.73
CA TRP A 156 -7.47 -1.05 0.42
C TRP A 156 -6.54 -1.15 1.64
N PHE A 157 -5.23 -1.25 1.42
CA PHE A 157 -4.23 -1.38 2.47
C PHE A 157 -3.97 -0.02 3.14
N PHE A 158 -3.76 1.03 2.34
CA PHE A 158 -3.45 2.38 2.82
C PHE A 158 -4.68 3.25 3.10
N LYS A 159 -5.88 2.73 2.81
CA LYS A 159 -7.15 3.49 2.81
C LYS A 159 -7.09 4.74 1.91
N GLY A 160 -6.34 4.65 0.82
CA GLY A 160 -6.05 5.76 -0.09
C GLY A 160 -4.92 5.42 -1.07
N PHE A 161 -4.59 6.35 -1.96
CA PHE A 161 -3.47 6.23 -2.89
C PHE A 161 -2.25 6.96 -2.32
N PRO A 162 -1.31 6.27 -1.66
CA PRO A 162 -0.10 6.93 -1.18
C PRO A 162 0.75 7.38 -2.37
N LYS A 163 1.39 8.54 -2.23
CA LYS A 163 2.50 8.92 -3.10
C LYS A 163 3.79 8.45 -2.42
N GLN A 164 4.39 7.39 -2.93
CA GLN A 164 5.68 6.94 -2.42
C GLN A 164 6.76 7.91 -2.91
N VAL A 165 7.27 8.75 -2.00
CA VAL A 165 8.40 9.64 -2.29
C VAL A 165 9.66 8.88 -1.94
N LEU A 166 10.38 8.42 -2.96
CA LEU A 166 11.69 7.81 -2.78
C LEU A 166 12.74 8.88 -2.45
N PRO A 167 13.77 8.55 -1.65
CA PRO A 167 14.84 9.48 -1.33
C PRO A 167 15.62 9.85 -2.60
N GLN A 168 16.11 11.09 -2.66
CA GLN A 168 16.96 11.52 -3.77
C GLN A 168 18.26 10.69 -3.82
N PRO A 169 18.81 10.44 -5.03
CA PRO A 169 20.05 9.73 -5.17
C PRO A 169 21.18 10.44 -4.42
N MET A 170 22.00 9.67 -3.73
CA MET A 170 23.13 10.20 -2.95
C MET A 170 24.21 10.75 -3.88
N PRO A 171 24.85 11.88 -3.53
CA PRO A 171 25.95 12.43 -4.31
C PRO A 171 27.19 11.54 -4.23
N ILE A 172 27.81 11.27 -5.39
CA ILE A 172 29.03 10.47 -5.55
C ILE A 172 30.17 11.40 -5.99
N LYS A 173 31.36 11.28 -5.40
CA LYS A 173 32.54 12.05 -5.85
C LYS A 173 33.08 11.39 -7.11
N LYS A 174 32.94 12.04 -8.27
CA LYS A 174 33.38 11.48 -9.56
C LYS A 174 34.91 11.39 -9.62
N THR A 175 35.48 10.19 -9.64
CA THR A 175 36.86 9.96 -10.09
C THR A 175 36.85 9.87 -11.61
N LYS A 176 37.62 10.73 -12.30
CA LYS A 176 37.68 10.77 -13.78
C LYS A 176 38.03 9.38 -14.35
N PRO A 177 37.38 8.91 -15.43
CA PRO A 177 37.83 7.71 -16.11
C PRO A 177 39.23 7.95 -16.70
N GLN A 178 40.19 7.11 -16.32
CA GLN A 178 41.48 7.03 -16.99
C GLN A 178 41.23 6.53 -18.42
N GLN A 179 41.57 7.35 -19.41
CA GLN A 179 41.56 6.96 -20.81
C GLN A 179 42.63 5.87 -21.01
N PRO A 180 42.33 4.76 -21.71
CA PRO A 180 43.35 3.80 -22.09
C PRO A 180 44.28 4.44 -23.12
N VAL A 181 45.59 4.32 -22.87
CA VAL A 181 46.71 4.73 -23.74
C VAL A 181 46.81 3.81 -24.94
#